data_AF-A0A9P9J652-F1
#
_entry.id   AF-A0A9P9J652-F1
#
_cell.length_a   1.000
_cell.length_b   1.000
_cell.length_c   1.000
_cell.angle_alpha   90.00
_cell.angle_beta   90.00
_cell.angle_gamma   90.00
#
_symmetry.space_group_name_H-M   'P 1'
#
loop_
_entity.id
_entity.type
_entity.pdbx_description
1 polymer ?
#
loop_
_entity_poly.entity_id
_entity_poly.type
_entity_poly.pdbx_seq_one_letter_code
_entity_poly.pdbx_strand_id
1 'polypeptide(L)'
;MTLSEGVSLIRYRSLDRTENEVRLLELQPASTNDINESVVCRLVYERLRDSSDFIGLSTLYGDVAITESIRLNGCKVAIPVNVAEALRYVRAVFLAPSPPTPGSSTSDLQGQNQIKALPPLPKKPPGWLRSLFKNVRDIFAEPPKAGTSRGGTPPLRIWVDLLCINRRDAREESERRSHMALAYRQAKMVVGWLGPRDETSDLAIHIIQAWDKCMPITFGEPGDREAHPENYAPVLQWMGPVAHLSDIPEGITDPREVPSYKAIYGFLNRRYLRNAWILEDMALARFPAFLLGDDIVSWMQVLRLNRVNEDIKDHGAAMFPDELLPLLEYMPLGSVYTFLKEFDMRQRMEGNTPAMLTTTSSIRSSESTTGGSGRRGYKG
;
A
#
# COMPACT_ATOMS: atom_id res chain seq x y z
N MET A 1 -29.79 -12.67 -0.17
CA MET A 1 -29.16 -12.39 1.13
C MET A 1 -28.68 -10.95 1.09
N THR A 2 -29.19 -10.07 1.96
CA THR A 2 -28.63 -8.71 2.05
C THR A 2 -27.29 -8.78 2.79
N LEU A 3 -26.36 -7.85 2.54
CA LEU A 3 -25.07 -7.78 3.24
C LEU A 3 -25.20 -7.81 4.78
N SER A 4 -26.39 -7.47 5.31
CA SER A 4 -26.67 -7.49 6.74
C SER A 4 -26.86 -8.88 7.33
N GLU A 5 -27.32 -9.90 6.58
CA GLU A 5 -27.69 -11.21 7.14
C GLU A 5 -26.47 -12.02 7.61
N GLY A 6 -25.38 -12.07 6.83
CA GLY A 6 -24.16 -12.80 7.20
C GLY A 6 -23.39 -12.16 8.37
N VAL A 7 -23.31 -10.82 8.37
CA VAL A 7 -22.63 -10.02 9.39
C VAL A 7 -23.49 -9.86 10.66
N SER A 8 -24.80 -10.16 10.60
CA SER A 8 -25.72 -10.07 11.74
C SER A 8 -25.37 -10.96 12.92
N LEU A 9 -24.60 -12.03 12.68
CA LEU A 9 -24.14 -12.99 13.69
C LEU A 9 -23.02 -12.45 14.58
N ILE A 10 -22.40 -11.32 14.20
CA ILE A 10 -21.33 -10.71 14.97
C ILE A 10 -21.89 -10.10 16.24
N ARG A 11 -21.35 -10.54 17.39
CA ARG A 11 -21.66 -9.96 18.69
C ARG A 11 -20.69 -8.83 19.00
N TYR A 12 -21.21 -7.60 19.01
CA TYR A 12 -20.46 -6.40 19.34
C TYR A 12 -20.66 -6.02 20.81
N ARG A 13 -19.57 -5.56 21.45
CA ARG A 13 -19.64 -4.68 22.62
C ARG A 13 -19.80 -3.24 22.12
N SER A 14 -20.56 -2.43 22.86
CA SER A 14 -20.61 -0.98 22.62
C SER A 14 -19.22 -0.36 22.76
N LEU A 15 -18.92 0.60 21.90
CA LEU A 15 -17.68 1.38 21.94
C LEU A 15 -17.72 2.40 23.08
N ASP A 16 -16.62 2.55 23.79
CA ASP A 16 -16.42 3.68 24.71
C ASP A 16 -16.16 4.97 23.90
N ARG A 17 -17.17 5.83 23.85
CA ARG A 17 -17.11 7.10 23.10
C ARG A 17 -16.31 8.19 23.79
N THR A 18 -16.09 8.10 25.11
CA THR A 18 -15.30 9.10 25.83
C THR A 18 -13.81 8.96 25.55
N GLU A 19 -13.40 7.78 25.09
CA GLU A 19 -12.00 7.38 24.91
C GLU A 19 -11.63 7.12 23.45
N ASN A 20 -12.45 7.58 22.49
CA ASN A 20 -12.28 7.35 21.05
C ASN A 20 -11.96 5.88 20.72
N GLU A 21 -12.73 4.96 21.32
CA GLU A 21 -12.51 3.53 21.12
C GLU A 21 -12.93 3.07 19.73
N VAL A 22 -12.11 2.23 19.10
CA VAL A 22 -12.38 1.55 17.83
C VAL A 22 -12.33 0.04 17.99
N ARG A 23 -12.99 -0.65 17.06
CA ARG A 23 -12.83 -2.10 16.90
C ARG A 23 -11.77 -2.38 15.86
N LEU A 24 -10.93 -3.38 16.13
CA LEU A 24 -9.94 -3.89 15.20
C LEU A 24 -10.10 -5.39 15.07
N LEU A 25 -9.78 -5.92 13.90
CA LEU A 25 -9.59 -7.35 13.67
C LEU A 25 -8.15 -7.71 13.99
N GLU A 26 -7.96 -8.57 14.97
CA GLU A 26 -6.68 -9.23 15.18
C GLU A 26 -6.65 -10.51 14.36
N LEU A 27 -5.84 -10.53 13.29
CA LEU A 27 -5.71 -11.68 12.40
C LEU A 27 -4.75 -12.71 12.98
N GLN A 28 -5.11 -13.99 12.88
CA GLN A 28 -4.17 -15.08 13.12
C GLN A 28 -3.34 -15.37 11.86
N PRO A 29 -2.07 -15.78 12.00
CA PRO A 29 -1.29 -16.32 10.89
C PRO A 29 -2.00 -17.51 10.24
N ALA A 30 -1.73 -17.75 8.96
CA ALA A 30 -2.15 -18.98 8.31
C ALA A 30 -1.40 -20.17 8.94
N SER A 31 -2.10 -21.27 9.17
CA SER A 31 -1.49 -22.52 9.68
C SER A 31 -0.77 -23.28 8.57
N THR A 32 -1.12 -22.98 7.33
CA THR A 32 -0.59 -23.57 6.11
C THR A 32 -0.05 -22.48 5.18
N ASN A 33 0.68 -22.88 4.13
CA ASN A 33 1.10 -21.97 3.07
C ASN A 33 0.01 -21.75 2.00
N ASP A 34 -1.24 -22.17 2.24
CA ASP A 34 -2.34 -22.00 1.30
C ASP A 34 -3.00 -20.62 1.47
N ILE A 35 -2.94 -19.79 0.43
CA ILE A 35 -3.60 -18.48 0.37
C ILE A 35 -5.13 -18.60 0.49
N ASN A 36 -5.70 -19.78 0.25
CA ASN A 36 -7.13 -20.06 0.38
C ASN A 36 -7.54 -20.57 1.76
N GLU A 37 -6.61 -20.70 2.70
CA GLU A 37 -6.95 -21.02 4.09
C GLU A 37 -7.94 -19.98 4.63
N SER A 38 -9.01 -20.44 5.30
CA SER A 38 -10.00 -19.55 5.90
C SER A 38 -9.35 -18.52 6.81
N VAL A 39 -9.85 -17.29 6.77
CA VAL A 39 -9.43 -16.25 7.72
C VAL A 39 -9.92 -16.61 9.12
N VAL A 40 -9.02 -16.52 10.10
CA VAL A 40 -9.33 -16.66 11.53
C VAL A 40 -8.91 -15.38 12.22
N CYS A 41 -9.83 -14.76 12.95
CA CYS A 41 -9.60 -13.50 13.62
C CYS A 41 -10.46 -13.33 14.88
N ARG A 42 -10.14 -12.31 15.66
CA ARG A 42 -10.97 -11.84 16.77
C ARG A 42 -11.16 -10.33 16.71
N LEU A 43 -12.29 -9.86 17.23
CA LEU A 43 -12.51 -8.43 17.47
C LEU A 43 -11.80 -8.04 18.77
N VAL A 44 -10.93 -7.05 18.68
CA VAL A 44 -10.34 -6.35 19.82
C VAL A 44 -10.81 -4.90 19.83
N TYR A 45 -10.75 -4.28 21.00
CA TYR A 45 -11.26 -2.94 21.24
C TYR A 45 -10.12 -2.09 21.78
N GLU A 46 -9.83 -1.00 21.09
CA GLU A 46 -8.66 -0.17 21.38
C GLU A 46 -9.02 1.30 21.36
N ARG A 47 -8.44 2.02 22.32
CA ARG A 47 -8.50 3.48 22.36
C ARG A 47 -7.54 4.02 21.32
N LEU A 48 -8.04 4.88 20.43
CA LEU A 48 -7.17 5.53 19.46
C LEU A 48 -6.21 6.49 20.14
N ARG A 49 -4.94 6.36 19.79
CA ARG A 49 -3.83 7.21 20.21
C ARG A 49 -2.96 7.45 19.00
N ASP A 50 -2.14 8.49 19.03
CA ASP A 50 -1.17 8.75 17.96
C ASP A 50 -0.15 7.60 17.79
N SER A 51 -0.01 6.73 18.80
CA SER A 51 0.82 5.52 18.78
C SER A 51 0.04 4.23 18.46
N SER A 52 -1.22 4.32 18.03
CA SER A 52 -2.04 3.14 17.69
C SER A 52 -1.38 2.32 16.58
N ASP A 53 -1.31 1.01 16.79
CA ASP A 53 -0.58 0.08 15.93
C ASP A 53 -1.54 -0.85 15.18
N PHE A 54 -2.07 -0.35 14.06
CA PHE A 54 -2.92 -1.11 13.16
C PHE A 54 -2.84 -0.56 11.73
N ILE A 55 -3.28 -1.37 10.77
CA ILE A 55 -3.46 -0.95 9.37
C ILE A 55 -4.94 -0.86 9.02
N GLY A 56 -5.32 0.04 8.13
CA GLY A 56 -6.64 0.03 7.51
C GLY A 56 -6.65 -0.86 6.27
N LEU A 57 -7.75 -1.56 6.04
CA LEU A 57 -8.04 -2.25 4.79
C LEU A 57 -9.24 -1.58 4.12
N SER A 58 -9.00 -1.07 2.92
CA SER A 58 -10.01 -0.51 2.05
C SER A 58 -10.20 -1.45 0.86
N THR A 59 -11.43 -1.88 0.59
CA THR A 59 -11.71 -2.87 -0.45
C THR A 59 -13.13 -2.72 -0.99
N LEU A 60 -13.33 -3.08 -2.26
CA LEU A 60 -14.66 -3.21 -2.83
C LEU A 60 -15.34 -4.48 -2.31
N TYR A 61 -16.60 -4.38 -1.90
CA TYR A 61 -17.33 -5.55 -1.42
C TYR A 61 -17.70 -6.52 -2.55
N GLY A 62 -17.74 -6.04 -3.79
CA GLY A 62 -18.20 -6.83 -4.93
C GLY A 62 -19.69 -7.12 -4.85
N ASP A 63 -20.10 -8.27 -5.38
CA ASP A 63 -21.47 -8.75 -5.21
C ASP A 63 -21.66 -9.26 -3.77
N VAL A 64 -22.45 -8.52 -3.01
CA VAL A 64 -22.73 -8.76 -1.60
C VAL A 64 -23.52 -10.04 -1.34
N ALA A 65 -24.14 -10.62 -2.37
CA ALA A 65 -24.83 -11.90 -2.28
C ALA A 65 -23.84 -13.09 -2.31
N ILE A 66 -22.65 -12.90 -2.88
CA ILE A 66 -21.62 -13.93 -2.99
C ILE A 66 -20.73 -13.83 -1.75
N THR A 67 -20.85 -14.80 -0.85
CA THR A 67 -20.17 -14.79 0.45
C THR A 67 -19.32 -16.02 0.68
N GLU A 68 -18.26 -15.86 1.47
CA GLU A 68 -17.50 -16.96 2.06
C GLU A 68 -17.47 -16.83 3.59
N SER A 69 -17.24 -17.94 4.28
CA SER A 69 -17.23 -17.98 5.74
C SER A 69 -15.83 -17.77 6.30
N ILE A 70 -15.69 -16.82 7.23
CA ILE A 70 -14.51 -16.65 8.08
C ILE A 70 -14.82 -17.10 9.51
N ARG A 71 -13.77 -17.32 10.32
CA ARG A 71 -13.93 -17.58 11.77
C ARG A 71 -13.61 -16.32 12.56
N LEU A 72 -14.64 -15.67 13.10
CA LEU A 72 -14.52 -14.47 13.92
C LEU A 72 -14.97 -14.74 15.37
N ASN A 73 -14.11 -14.49 16.35
CA ASN A 73 -14.36 -14.78 17.76
C ASN A 73 -14.78 -16.25 17.99
N GLY A 74 -14.25 -17.18 17.18
CA GLY A 74 -14.62 -18.60 17.21
C GLY A 74 -15.91 -18.96 16.46
N CYS A 75 -16.72 -17.99 16.04
CA CYS A 75 -17.95 -18.20 15.29
C CYS A 75 -17.72 -18.14 13.77
N LYS A 76 -18.48 -18.91 12.99
CA LYS A 76 -18.51 -18.77 11.53
C LYS A 76 -19.36 -17.55 11.14
N VAL A 77 -18.79 -16.65 10.34
CA VAL A 77 -19.44 -15.44 9.86
C VAL A 77 -19.28 -15.37 8.34
N ALA A 78 -20.38 -15.19 7.62
CA ALA A 78 -20.36 -15.05 6.17
C ALA A 78 -20.12 -13.57 5.79
N ILE A 79 -19.11 -13.33 4.94
CA ILE A 79 -18.74 -12.00 4.44
C ILE A 79 -18.58 -12.03 2.92
N PRO A 80 -18.68 -10.89 2.20
CA PRO A 80 -18.47 -10.87 0.77
C PRO A 80 -17.09 -11.43 0.39
N VAL A 81 -17.05 -12.23 -0.68
CA VAL A 81 -15.84 -12.93 -1.12
C VAL A 81 -14.65 -12.00 -1.35
N ASN A 82 -14.88 -10.81 -1.89
CA ASN A 82 -13.80 -9.84 -2.14
C ASN A 82 -13.15 -9.33 -0.84
N VAL A 83 -13.93 -9.22 0.25
CA VAL A 83 -13.41 -8.77 1.54
C VAL A 83 -12.60 -9.88 2.21
N ALA A 84 -13.09 -11.12 2.13
CA ALA A 84 -12.37 -12.27 2.63
C ALA A 84 -11.07 -12.52 1.85
N GLU A 85 -11.10 -12.41 0.51
CA GLU A 85 -9.90 -12.47 -0.33
C GLU A 85 -8.88 -11.39 0.06
N ALA A 86 -9.33 -10.13 0.19
CA ALA A 86 -8.46 -9.04 0.63
C ALA A 86 -7.81 -9.33 2.00
N LEU A 87 -8.58 -9.86 2.97
CA LEU A 87 -8.05 -10.26 4.28
C LEU A 87 -7.03 -11.40 4.17
N ARG A 88 -7.22 -12.37 3.26
CA ARG A 88 -6.27 -13.47 3.02
C ARG A 88 -4.94 -12.95 2.47
N TYR A 89 -4.97 -12.03 1.51
CA TYR A 89 -3.77 -11.42 0.94
C TYR A 89 -3.06 -10.50 1.93
N VAL A 90 -3.80 -9.67 2.67
CA VAL A 90 -3.20 -8.85 3.74
C VAL A 90 -2.58 -9.75 4.82
N ARG A 91 -3.24 -10.82 5.24
CA ARG A 91 -2.63 -11.81 6.15
C ARG A 91 -1.35 -12.38 5.56
N ALA A 92 -1.34 -12.80 4.30
CA ALA A 92 -0.17 -13.39 3.67
C ALA A 92 1.01 -12.40 3.60
N VAL A 93 0.77 -11.15 3.21
CA VAL A 93 1.83 -10.15 3.05
C VAL A 93 2.37 -9.65 4.39
N PHE A 94 1.51 -9.46 5.39
CA PHE A 94 1.88 -8.81 6.65
C PHE A 94 2.12 -9.79 7.82
N LEU A 95 1.72 -11.07 7.69
CA LEU A 95 1.99 -12.13 8.68
C LEU A 95 2.83 -13.30 8.13
N ALA A 96 3.36 -13.23 6.90
CA ALA A 96 4.20 -14.31 6.37
C ALA A 96 5.39 -14.62 7.30
N PRO A 97 5.66 -15.92 7.56
CA PRO A 97 6.88 -16.30 8.26
C PRO A 97 8.09 -15.81 7.46
N SER A 98 9.03 -15.13 8.12
CA SER A 98 10.32 -14.84 7.51
C SER A 98 10.99 -16.17 7.15
N PRO A 99 11.50 -16.37 5.91
CA PRO A 99 12.29 -17.56 5.64
C PRO A 99 13.52 -17.57 6.57
N PRO A 100 13.94 -18.74 7.06
CA PRO A 100 15.16 -18.84 7.86
C PRO A 100 16.33 -18.28 7.06
N THR A 101 17.09 -17.38 7.67
CA THR A 101 18.34 -16.84 7.12
C THR A 101 19.23 -18.00 6.70
N PRO A 102 19.64 -18.13 5.43
CA PRO A 102 20.63 -19.13 5.06
C PRO A 102 21.93 -18.78 5.78
N GLY A 103 22.30 -19.59 6.77
CA GLY A 103 23.63 -19.59 7.33
C GLY A 103 24.63 -19.85 6.22
N SER A 104 25.74 -19.12 6.28
CA SER A 104 26.91 -19.31 5.44
C SER A 104 27.31 -20.79 5.37
N SER A 105 27.09 -21.43 4.24
CA SER A 105 27.81 -22.64 3.87
C SER A 105 27.83 -22.77 2.34
N THR A 106 29.03 -22.59 1.82
CA THR A 106 29.46 -22.93 0.47
C THR A 106 29.40 -24.45 0.28
N SER A 107 28.72 -24.92 -0.76
CA SER A 107 29.20 -26.02 -1.62
C SER A 107 28.26 -26.25 -2.81
N ASP A 108 28.90 -26.75 -3.87
CA ASP A 108 28.51 -26.76 -5.27
C ASP A 108 27.62 -27.94 -5.72
N LEU A 109 27.04 -27.73 -6.91
CA LEU A 109 26.72 -28.68 -8.01
C LEU A 109 25.41 -29.52 -8.06
N GLN A 110 24.64 -29.17 -9.11
CA GLN A 110 23.97 -29.99 -10.14
C GLN A 110 22.90 -31.06 -9.79
N GLY A 111 21.74 -30.92 -10.45
CA GLY A 111 20.79 -32.01 -10.71
C GLY A 111 19.44 -31.53 -11.24
N GLN A 112 19.19 -31.68 -12.54
CA GLN A 112 17.87 -31.52 -13.15
C GLN A 112 16.92 -32.65 -12.69
N ASN A 113 15.69 -32.33 -12.27
CA ASN A 113 14.48 -33.03 -12.73
C ASN A 113 13.18 -32.40 -12.20
N GLN A 114 12.13 -32.58 -13.00
CA GLN A 114 10.78 -32.03 -12.93
C GLN A 114 10.14 -32.00 -11.52
N ILE A 115 9.57 -30.85 -11.16
CA ILE A 115 8.59 -30.72 -10.07
C ILE A 115 7.44 -29.84 -10.59
N LYS A 116 6.22 -30.38 -10.52
CA LYS A 116 4.94 -29.66 -10.70
C LYS A 116 5.02 -28.27 -10.06
N ALA A 117 4.77 -27.22 -10.85
CA ALA A 117 4.77 -25.85 -10.38
C ALA A 117 3.76 -25.68 -9.23
N LEU A 118 4.26 -25.57 -8.01
CA LEU A 118 3.56 -24.88 -6.92
C LEU A 118 3.34 -23.43 -7.37
N PRO A 119 2.24 -22.77 -6.97
CA PRO A 119 2.12 -21.32 -7.15
C PRO A 119 3.37 -20.62 -6.60
N PRO A 120 3.89 -19.59 -7.29
CA PRO A 120 5.11 -18.93 -6.85
C PRO A 120 4.92 -18.42 -5.41
N LEU A 121 5.88 -18.72 -4.54
CA LEU A 121 5.96 -18.08 -3.23
C LEU A 121 5.94 -16.55 -3.43
N PRO A 122 5.32 -15.80 -2.49
CA PRO A 122 5.28 -14.35 -2.60
C PRO A 122 6.68 -13.78 -2.78
N LYS A 123 6.83 -12.89 -3.77
CA LYS A 123 8.12 -12.28 -4.09
C LYS A 123 8.60 -11.51 -2.86
N LYS A 124 9.90 -11.55 -2.58
CA LYS A 124 10.50 -10.86 -1.43
C LYS A 124 10.03 -9.40 -1.41
N PRO A 125 9.57 -8.87 -0.26
CA PRO A 125 9.01 -7.53 -0.19
C PRO A 125 10.02 -6.48 -0.70
N PRO A 126 9.57 -5.43 -1.44
CA PRO A 126 10.42 -4.38 -1.98
C PRO A 126 11.35 -3.76 -0.93
N GLY A 127 12.51 -3.24 -1.34
CA GLY A 127 13.48 -2.63 -0.42
C GLY A 127 12.91 -1.46 0.40
N TRP A 128 12.03 -0.65 -0.19
CA TRP A 128 11.30 0.41 0.52
C TRP A 128 10.28 -0.17 1.49
N LEU A 129 9.64 -1.29 1.16
CA LEU A 129 8.75 -2.02 2.06
C LEU A 129 9.57 -2.61 3.22
N ARG A 130 10.80 -3.09 2.99
CA ARG A 130 11.75 -3.48 4.04
C ARG A 130 12.28 -2.30 4.85
N SER A 131 12.32 -1.09 4.30
CA SER A 131 12.70 0.16 4.97
C SER A 131 11.55 0.71 5.81
N LEU A 132 10.33 0.66 5.27
CA LEU A 132 9.07 0.89 5.97
C LEU A 132 8.91 -0.17 7.07
N PHE A 133 9.23 -1.44 6.78
CA PHE A 133 9.35 -2.57 7.72
C PHE A 133 10.61 -2.52 8.59
N LYS A 134 11.63 -1.71 8.30
CA LYS A 134 12.79 -1.47 9.18
C LYS A 134 12.43 -0.40 10.18
N ASN A 135 11.82 0.69 9.71
CA ASN A 135 11.18 1.69 10.58
C ASN A 135 10.05 1.03 11.40
N VAL A 136 9.31 0.08 10.84
CA VAL A 136 8.28 -0.69 11.55
C VAL A 136 8.91 -1.80 12.42
N ARG A 137 10.06 -2.41 12.07
CA ARG A 137 10.82 -3.35 12.94
C ARG A 137 11.53 -2.63 14.10
N ASP A 138 12.03 -1.42 13.89
CA ASP A 138 12.60 -0.55 14.92
C ASP A 138 11.47 -0.01 15.83
N ILE A 139 10.23 0.13 15.32
CA ILE A 139 9.02 0.35 16.14
C ILE A 139 8.56 -0.93 16.87
N PHE A 140 8.86 -2.13 16.34
CA PHE A 140 8.57 -3.42 16.99
C PHE A 140 9.67 -3.90 17.95
N ALA A 141 10.74 -3.13 18.12
CA ALA A 141 11.82 -3.40 19.07
C ALA A 141 11.97 -2.22 20.03
N GLU A 142 11.10 -2.12 21.05
CA GLU A 142 11.61 -1.56 22.30
C GLU A 142 12.68 -2.53 22.84
N PRO A 143 13.87 -2.06 23.26
CA PRO A 143 14.76 -2.90 24.03
C PRO A 143 13.97 -3.37 25.27
N PRO A 144 13.97 -4.67 25.59
CA PRO A 144 13.14 -5.17 26.67
C PRO A 144 13.49 -4.43 27.95
N LYS A 145 12.53 -3.68 28.52
CA LYS A 145 12.60 -3.29 29.92
C LYS A 145 12.75 -4.57 30.71
N ALA A 146 13.88 -4.70 31.41
CA ALA A 146 14.23 -5.88 32.18
C ALA A 146 13.06 -6.24 33.13
N GLY A 147 12.28 -7.28 32.78
CA GLY A 147 11.22 -7.76 33.66
C GLY A 147 10.03 -8.52 33.03
N THR A 148 9.76 -8.43 31.71
CA THR A 148 8.57 -9.09 31.13
C THR A 148 8.93 -10.14 30.06
N SER A 149 8.91 -11.40 30.47
CA SER A 149 8.98 -12.55 29.58
C SER A 149 7.68 -12.71 28.76
N ARG A 150 7.71 -12.38 27.46
CA ARG A 150 6.98 -13.03 26.35
C ARG A 150 7.45 -12.42 25.02
N GLY A 151 8.53 -12.96 24.44
CA GLY A 151 9.08 -12.56 23.14
C GLY A 151 8.27 -13.11 21.96
N GLY A 152 7.07 -12.57 21.75
CA GLY A 152 6.26 -12.84 20.55
C GLY A 152 6.18 -11.61 19.65
N THR A 153 6.16 -11.81 18.33
CA THR A 153 5.81 -10.76 17.36
C THR A 153 4.42 -10.21 17.70
N PRO A 154 4.23 -8.88 17.73
CA PRO A 154 2.91 -8.30 17.99
C PRO A 154 1.91 -8.76 16.91
N PRO A 155 0.64 -8.98 17.28
CA PRO A 155 -0.36 -9.49 16.36
C PRO A 155 -0.73 -8.45 15.30
N LEU A 156 -1.06 -8.89 14.08
CA LEU A 156 -1.52 -7.99 13.02
C LEU A 156 -2.95 -7.54 13.30
N ARG A 157 -3.11 -6.24 13.51
CA ARG A 157 -4.41 -5.59 13.72
C ARG A 157 -4.82 -4.82 12.47
N ILE A 158 -6.06 -5.04 12.04
CA ILE A 158 -6.63 -4.45 10.84
C ILE A 158 -7.95 -3.79 11.17
N TRP A 159 -8.15 -2.57 10.68
CA TRP A 159 -9.47 -1.96 10.63
C TRP A 159 -10.08 -2.17 9.24
N VAL A 160 -11.30 -2.72 9.18
CA VAL A 160 -12.09 -2.82 7.95
C VAL A 160 -13.55 -2.49 8.28
N ASP A 161 -14.12 -1.55 7.53
CA ASP A 161 -15.42 -0.95 7.85
C ASP A 161 -16.56 -1.98 7.95
N LEU A 162 -16.52 -3.03 7.12
CA LEU A 162 -17.51 -4.12 7.12
C LEU A 162 -17.65 -4.79 8.49
N LEU A 163 -16.53 -5.02 9.17
CA LEU A 163 -16.47 -5.85 10.38
C LEU A 163 -16.26 -5.03 11.64
N CYS A 164 -15.61 -3.88 11.55
CA CYS A 164 -15.30 -3.02 12.69
C CYS A 164 -16.47 -2.07 13.08
N ILE A 165 -17.42 -1.82 12.17
CA ILE A 165 -18.58 -0.96 12.41
C ILE A 165 -19.82 -1.83 12.61
N ASN A 166 -20.55 -1.60 13.71
CA ASN A 166 -21.80 -2.30 13.98
C ASN A 166 -22.95 -1.63 13.21
N ARG A 167 -23.25 -2.11 12.01
CA ARG A 167 -24.32 -1.57 11.14
C ARG A 167 -25.74 -1.71 11.72
N ARG A 168 -25.91 -2.50 12.79
CA ARG A 168 -27.19 -2.64 13.50
C ARG A 168 -27.39 -1.59 14.58
N ASP A 169 -26.32 -0.92 14.99
CA ASP A 169 -26.40 0.26 15.84
C ASP A 169 -26.67 1.48 14.96
N ALA A 170 -27.87 2.05 15.07
CA ALA A 170 -28.30 3.18 14.24
C ALA A 170 -27.37 4.39 14.37
N ARG A 171 -26.74 4.56 15.53
CA ARG A 171 -25.83 5.68 15.76
C ARG A 171 -24.49 5.42 15.09
N GLU A 172 -23.91 4.22 15.24
CA GLU A 172 -22.70 3.87 14.50
C GLU A 172 -22.87 3.95 12.99
N GLU A 173 -24.04 3.55 12.46
CA GLU A 173 -24.32 3.68 11.03
C GLU A 173 -24.43 5.15 10.61
N SER A 174 -25.07 6.00 11.42
CA SER A 174 -25.14 7.44 11.16
C SER A 174 -23.76 8.13 11.22
N GLU A 175 -22.86 7.63 12.07
CA GLU A 175 -21.50 8.13 12.29
C GLU A 175 -20.45 7.41 11.42
N ARG A 176 -20.86 6.49 10.53
CA ARG A 176 -19.98 5.58 9.77
C ARG A 176 -18.85 6.29 9.05
N ARG A 177 -19.15 7.40 8.38
CA ARG A 177 -18.15 8.19 7.64
C ARG A 177 -17.12 8.81 8.58
N SER A 178 -17.56 9.37 9.71
CA SER A 178 -16.66 9.95 10.71
C SER A 178 -15.77 8.88 11.35
N HIS A 179 -16.31 7.70 11.65
CA HIS A 179 -15.52 6.57 12.18
C HIS A 179 -14.46 6.09 11.20
N MET A 180 -14.80 5.99 9.92
CA MET A 180 -13.86 5.60 8.87
C MET A 180 -12.74 6.64 8.72
N ALA A 181 -13.09 7.93 8.65
CA ALA A 181 -12.12 9.01 8.58
C ALA A 181 -11.14 8.99 9.78
N LEU A 182 -11.67 8.77 10.98
CA LEU A 182 -10.87 8.69 12.20
C LEU A 182 -9.93 7.47 12.17
N ALA A 183 -10.45 6.29 11.80
CA ALA A 183 -9.66 5.06 11.72
C ALA A 183 -8.55 5.15 10.65
N TYR A 184 -8.84 5.70 9.47
CA TYR A 184 -7.84 5.82 8.41
C TYR A 184 -6.74 6.84 8.75
N ARG A 185 -7.09 7.96 9.40
CA ARG A 185 -6.10 8.95 9.87
C ARG A 185 -5.15 8.40 10.92
N GLN A 186 -5.65 7.53 11.80
CA GLN A 186 -4.88 6.95 12.91
C GLN A 186 -4.19 5.62 12.55
N ALA A 187 -4.54 5.00 11.42
CA ALA A 187 -3.87 3.80 10.95
C ALA A 187 -2.42 4.13 10.54
N LYS A 188 -1.50 3.21 10.81
CA LYS A 188 -0.11 3.32 10.33
C LYS A 188 -0.03 3.37 8.81
N MET A 189 -0.94 2.68 8.14
CA MET A 189 -1.14 2.76 6.69
C MET A 189 -2.54 2.27 6.35
N VAL A 190 -3.05 2.66 5.20
CA VAL A 190 -4.29 2.09 4.66
C VAL A 190 -3.97 1.41 3.33
N VAL A 191 -4.35 0.14 3.24
CA VAL A 191 -4.12 -0.71 2.08
C VAL A 191 -5.41 -0.79 1.26
N GLY A 192 -5.37 -0.29 0.03
CA GLY A 192 -6.42 -0.46 -0.98
C GLY A 192 -6.24 -1.76 -1.75
N TRP A 193 -7.18 -2.70 -1.63
CA TRP A 193 -7.14 -3.98 -2.35
C TRP A 193 -7.54 -3.80 -3.82
N LEU A 194 -6.59 -4.07 -4.73
CA LEU A 194 -6.80 -4.00 -6.17
C LEU A 194 -7.28 -5.31 -6.79
N GLY A 195 -7.20 -6.42 -6.05
CA GLY A 195 -7.54 -7.76 -6.55
C GLY A 195 -6.31 -8.65 -6.73
N PRO A 196 -6.54 -9.92 -7.11
CA PRO A 196 -5.47 -10.85 -7.46
C PRO A 196 -4.74 -10.41 -8.73
N ARG A 197 -3.57 -11.00 -8.98
CA ARG A 197 -2.83 -10.79 -10.23
C ARG A 197 -3.59 -11.38 -11.41
N ASP A 198 -3.50 -10.69 -12.52
CA ASP A 198 -3.85 -11.15 -13.87
C ASP A 198 -2.58 -11.25 -14.74
N GLU A 199 -2.76 -11.63 -16.00
CA GLU A 199 -1.67 -11.82 -16.98
C GLU A 199 -0.82 -10.57 -17.23
N THR A 200 -1.31 -9.37 -16.91
CA THR A 200 -0.60 -8.10 -17.16
C THR A 200 -0.03 -7.46 -15.89
N SER A 201 -0.41 -7.95 -14.72
CA SER A 201 -0.08 -7.36 -13.41
C SER A 201 1.42 -7.23 -13.17
N ASP A 202 2.19 -8.28 -13.47
CA ASP A 202 3.63 -8.30 -13.24
C ASP A 202 4.35 -7.24 -14.10
N LEU A 203 3.95 -7.10 -15.37
CA LEU A 203 4.50 -6.08 -16.26
C LEU A 203 4.11 -4.67 -15.81
N ALA A 204 2.86 -4.46 -15.40
CA ALA A 204 2.38 -3.16 -14.92
C ALA A 204 3.19 -2.70 -13.69
N ILE A 205 3.36 -3.58 -12.70
CA ILE A 205 4.15 -3.30 -11.50
C ILE A 205 5.60 -3.00 -11.87
N HIS A 206 6.18 -3.78 -12.79
CA HIS A 206 7.55 -3.55 -13.24
C HIS A 206 7.72 -2.18 -13.88
N ILE A 207 6.82 -1.78 -14.79
CA ILE A 207 6.82 -0.46 -15.45
C ILE A 207 6.71 0.65 -14.40
N ILE A 208 5.72 0.57 -13.51
CA ILE A 208 5.50 1.57 -12.44
C ILE A 208 6.77 1.75 -11.61
N GLN A 209 7.39 0.67 -11.16
CA GLN A 209 8.59 0.72 -10.32
C GLN A 209 9.83 1.21 -11.08
N ALA A 210 9.98 0.80 -12.34
CA ALA A 210 11.09 1.20 -13.18
C ALA A 210 11.03 2.70 -13.52
N TRP A 211 9.85 3.18 -13.91
CA TRP A 211 9.61 4.60 -14.19
C TRP A 211 9.79 5.45 -12.94
N ASP A 212 9.18 5.07 -11.82
CA ASP A 212 9.32 5.79 -10.55
C ASP A 212 10.79 5.96 -10.12
N LYS A 213 11.60 4.91 -10.31
CA LYS A 213 13.03 4.90 -9.99
C LYS A 213 13.88 5.81 -10.89
N CYS A 214 13.51 5.93 -12.17
CA CYS A 214 14.25 6.73 -13.14
C CYS A 214 13.79 8.19 -13.18
N MET A 215 12.51 8.44 -12.94
CA MET A 215 11.90 9.76 -12.98
C MET A 215 12.50 10.68 -11.91
N PRO A 216 12.77 11.95 -12.21
CA PRO A 216 13.28 12.91 -11.24
C PRO A 216 12.40 12.99 -10.00
N ILE A 217 13.04 13.19 -8.84
CA ILE A 217 12.36 13.31 -7.54
C ILE A 217 11.38 14.50 -7.55
N THR A 218 11.73 15.59 -8.24
CA THR A 218 10.96 16.84 -8.35
C THR A 218 9.95 16.85 -9.49
N PHE A 219 9.81 15.75 -10.25
CA PHE A 219 8.95 15.71 -11.42
C PHE A 219 7.49 16.05 -11.08
N GLY A 220 6.97 17.09 -11.72
CA GLY A 220 5.62 17.63 -11.56
C GLY A 220 5.45 18.61 -10.41
N GLU A 221 6.54 19.03 -9.75
CA GLU A 221 6.49 20.12 -8.78
C GLU A 221 6.36 21.49 -9.47
N PRO A 222 5.74 22.49 -8.82
CA PRO A 222 5.61 23.83 -9.39
C PRO A 222 6.97 24.42 -9.78
N GLY A 223 7.13 24.83 -11.05
CA GLY A 223 8.37 25.42 -11.57
C GLY A 223 9.41 24.40 -12.07
N ASP A 224 9.21 23.10 -11.83
CA ASP A 224 10.19 22.06 -12.22
C ASP A 224 10.27 21.90 -13.75
N ARG A 225 9.16 22.07 -14.47
CA ARG A 225 9.12 22.01 -15.94
C ARG A 225 9.94 23.14 -16.57
N GLU A 226 9.85 24.35 -16.04
CA GLU A 226 10.59 25.50 -16.54
C GLU A 226 12.10 25.37 -16.24
N ALA A 227 12.44 24.79 -15.10
CA ALA A 227 13.83 24.56 -14.70
C ALA A 227 14.49 23.39 -15.44
N HIS A 228 13.72 22.34 -15.75
CA HIS A 228 14.19 21.08 -16.31
C HIS A 228 13.30 20.60 -17.48
N PRO A 229 13.15 21.38 -18.56
CA PRO A 229 12.26 21.03 -19.67
C PRO A 229 12.62 19.69 -20.34
N GLU A 230 13.88 19.27 -20.27
CA GLU A 230 14.36 17.98 -20.77
C GLU A 230 13.71 16.77 -20.08
N ASN A 231 13.23 16.93 -18.84
CA ASN A 231 12.60 15.86 -18.08
C ASN A 231 11.12 15.67 -18.43
N TYR A 232 10.56 16.55 -19.24
CA TYR A 232 9.14 16.55 -19.58
C TYR A 232 8.90 16.24 -21.05
N ALA A 233 7.65 15.93 -21.36
CA ALA A 233 7.16 15.78 -22.72
C ALA A 233 7.45 17.04 -23.55
N PRO A 234 7.98 16.89 -24.79
CA PRO A 234 8.09 15.65 -25.56
C PRO A 234 9.40 14.85 -25.38
N VAL A 235 10.35 15.33 -24.56
CA VAL A 235 11.72 14.80 -24.48
C VAL A 235 11.83 13.62 -23.51
N LEU A 236 11.30 13.77 -22.30
CA LEU A 236 11.29 12.74 -21.24
C LEU A 236 12.66 12.05 -21.04
N GLN A 237 13.74 12.83 -20.93
CA GLN A 237 15.13 12.33 -20.91
C GLN A 237 15.37 11.20 -19.90
N TRP A 238 14.71 11.25 -18.74
CA TRP A 238 14.80 10.24 -17.69
C TRP A 238 14.30 8.86 -18.12
N MET A 239 13.51 8.75 -19.21
CA MET A 239 13.03 7.48 -19.73
C MET A 239 14.10 6.68 -20.47
N GLY A 240 15.22 7.27 -20.85
CA GLY A 240 16.27 6.58 -21.64
C GLY A 240 16.65 5.17 -21.14
N PRO A 241 16.95 4.98 -19.83
CA PRO A 241 17.27 3.66 -19.27
C PRO A 241 16.12 2.64 -19.29
N VAL A 242 14.88 3.10 -19.41
CA VAL A 242 13.64 2.30 -19.36
C VAL A 242 12.82 2.39 -20.65
N ALA A 243 13.40 2.95 -21.73
CA ALA A 243 12.72 3.18 -22.99
C ALA A 243 12.20 1.87 -23.60
N HIS A 244 12.95 0.79 -23.45
CA HIS A 244 12.59 -0.55 -23.90
C HIS A 244 11.26 -1.08 -23.34
N LEU A 245 10.78 -0.54 -22.20
CA LEU A 245 9.48 -0.89 -21.64
C LEU A 245 8.32 -0.26 -22.41
N SER A 246 8.59 0.70 -23.29
CA SER A 246 7.61 1.39 -24.14
C SER A 246 7.70 0.97 -25.60
N ASP A 247 8.62 0.06 -25.94
CA ASP A 247 8.79 -0.45 -27.30
C ASP A 247 7.51 -1.11 -27.81
N ILE A 248 7.28 -0.95 -29.10
CA ILE A 248 6.17 -1.57 -29.82
C ILE A 248 6.73 -2.80 -30.53
N PRO A 249 6.38 -4.02 -30.10
CA PRO A 249 6.84 -5.24 -30.75
C PRO A 249 6.48 -5.29 -32.23
N GLU A 250 7.37 -5.86 -33.04
CA GLU A 250 7.12 -6.08 -34.46
C GLU A 250 5.84 -6.88 -34.69
N GLY A 251 5.05 -6.47 -35.69
CA GLY A 251 3.81 -7.15 -36.08
C GLY A 251 2.56 -6.75 -35.28
N ILE A 252 2.69 -5.92 -34.24
CA ILE A 252 1.51 -5.33 -33.57
C ILE A 252 0.99 -4.16 -34.38
N THR A 253 -0.20 -4.31 -34.94
CA THR A 253 -0.90 -3.25 -35.69
C THR A 253 -1.98 -2.54 -34.88
N ASP A 254 -2.50 -3.19 -33.83
CA ASP A 254 -3.46 -2.58 -32.91
C ASP A 254 -2.71 -2.05 -31.67
N PRO A 255 -2.70 -0.72 -31.44
CA PRO A 255 -2.00 -0.14 -30.32
C PRO A 255 -2.49 -0.64 -28.94
N ARG A 256 -3.72 -1.15 -28.85
CA ARG A 256 -4.30 -1.75 -27.63
C ARG A 256 -3.65 -3.09 -27.26
N GLU A 257 -3.02 -3.75 -28.22
CA GLU A 257 -2.35 -5.03 -28.03
C GLU A 257 -0.88 -4.87 -27.61
N VAL A 258 -0.36 -3.63 -27.58
CA VAL A 258 1.00 -3.39 -27.13
C VAL A 258 1.10 -3.74 -25.63
N PRO A 259 2.01 -4.65 -25.21
CA PRO A 259 2.00 -5.22 -23.87
C PRO A 259 2.08 -4.20 -22.72
N SER A 260 2.93 -3.18 -22.87
CA SER A 260 3.12 -2.13 -21.86
C SER A 260 1.88 -1.29 -21.65
N TYR A 261 1.23 -0.89 -22.74
CA TYR A 261 -0.04 -0.16 -22.70
C TYR A 261 -1.14 -1.03 -22.12
N LYS A 262 -1.30 -2.28 -22.58
CA LYS A 262 -2.28 -3.23 -22.02
C LYS A 262 -2.10 -3.41 -20.50
N ALA A 263 -0.84 -3.45 -20.03
CA ALA A 263 -0.51 -3.59 -18.62
C ALA A 263 -0.88 -2.35 -17.79
N ILE A 264 -0.44 -1.16 -18.19
CA ILE A 264 -0.75 0.08 -17.49
C ILE A 264 -2.25 0.41 -17.57
N TYR A 265 -2.86 0.22 -18.74
CA TYR A 265 -4.30 0.35 -18.94
C TYR A 265 -5.08 -0.58 -18.00
N GLY A 266 -4.73 -1.86 -17.97
CA GLY A 266 -5.35 -2.85 -17.10
C GLY A 266 -5.20 -2.48 -15.62
N PHE A 267 -4.03 -1.96 -15.23
CA PHE A 267 -3.80 -1.48 -13.88
C PHE A 267 -4.68 -0.30 -13.49
N LEU A 268 -4.65 0.77 -14.27
CA LEU A 268 -5.40 1.99 -13.95
C LEU A 268 -6.92 1.80 -14.08
N ASN A 269 -7.38 0.86 -14.92
CA ASN A 269 -8.80 0.50 -15.06
C ASN A 269 -9.32 -0.50 -14.03
N ARG A 270 -8.51 -0.92 -13.04
CA ARG A 270 -9.04 -1.71 -11.92
C ARG A 270 -10.17 -0.94 -11.24
N ARG A 271 -11.30 -1.63 -11.01
CA ARG A 271 -12.54 -1.02 -10.48
C ARG A 271 -12.31 -0.16 -9.24
N TYR A 272 -11.37 -0.57 -8.38
CA TYR A 272 -11.00 0.17 -7.18
C TYR A 272 -10.43 1.56 -7.52
N LEU A 273 -9.49 1.66 -8.47
CA LEU A 273 -8.85 2.92 -8.88
C LEU A 273 -9.77 3.85 -9.67
N ARG A 274 -10.92 3.36 -10.12
CA ARG A 274 -11.97 4.16 -10.77
C ARG A 274 -13.06 4.62 -9.81
N ASN A 275 -12.99 4.22 -8.55
CA ASN A 275 -13.98 4.60 -7.54
C ASN A 275 -13.52 5.83 -6.75
N ALA A 276 -13.97 7.02 -7.19
CA ALA A 276 -13.57 8.28 -6.58
C ALA A 276 -13.89 8.34 -5.07
N TRP A 277 -15.06 7.86 -4.65
CA TRP A 277 -15.47 7.86 -3.24
C TRP A 277 -14.51 7.07 -2.34
N ILE A 278 -14.13 5.86 -2.77
CA ILE A 278 -13.19 5.03 -2.01
C ILE A 278 -11.80 5.67 -1.97
N LEU A 279 -11.37 6.27 -3.08
CA LEU A 279 -10.08 6.95 -3.15
C LEU A 279 -10.03 8.21 -2.27
N GLU A 280 -11.12 8.97 -2.20
CA GLU A 280 -11.23 10.15 -1.32
C GLU A 280 -11.16 9.75 0.15
N ASP A 281 -11.82 8.66 0.55
CA ASP A 281 -11.70 8.15 1.92
C ASP A 281 -10.26 7.68 2.20
N MET A 282 -9.70 6.87 1.30
CA MET A 282 -8.32 6.37 1.40
C MET A 282 -7.28 7.49 1.43
N ALA A 283 -7.57 8.63 0.78
CA ALA A 283 -6.72 9.80 0.79
C ALA A 283 -6.56 10.41 2.18
N LEU A 284 -7.42 10.09 3.17
CA LEU A 284 -7.27 10.50 4.57
C LEU A 284 -6.16 9.75 5.33
N ALA A 285 -5.69 8.63 4.78
CA ALA A 285 -4.67 7.80 5.40
C ALA A 285 -3.30 8.49 5.41
N ARG A 286 -2.56 8.40 6.52
CA ARG A 286 -1.18 8.93 6.60
C ARG A 286 -0.28 8.33 5.51
N PHE A 287 -0.38 7.02 5.31
CA PHE A 287 0.34 6.27 4.28
C PHE A 287 -0.63 5.40 3.48
N PRO A 288 -1.21 5.93 2.38
CA PRO A 288 -2.04 5.14 1.48
C PRO A 288 -1.16 4.23 0.60
N ALA A 289 -1.55 2.98 0.41
CA ALA A 289 -0.86 2.06 -0.49
C ALA A 289 -1.83 1.09 -1.14
N PHE A 290 -1.52 0.59 -2.32
CA PHE A 290 -2.35 -0.35 -3.05
C PHE A 290 -1.73 -1.74 -3.03
N LEU A 291 -2.55 -2.77 -2.79
CA LEU A 291 -2.13 -4.17 -2.79
C LEU A 291 -2.72 -4.87 -4.03
N LEU A 292 -1.85 -5.39 -4.89
CA LEU A 292 -2.20 -6.16 -6.09
C LEU A 292 -1.56 -7.53 -5.99
N GLY A 293 -2.39 -8.54 -5.72
CA GLY A 293 -1.90 -9.84 -5.25
C GLY A 293 -1.04 -9.67 -3.98
N ASP A 294 0.24 -9.99 -4.08
CA ASP A 294 1.23 -9.88 -3.02
C ASP A 294 2.19 -8.67 -3.16
N ASP A 295 2.04 -7.85 -4.21
CA ASP A 295 2.85 -6.64 -4.40
C ASP A 295 2.14 -5.39 -3.86
N ILE A 296 2.91 -4.53 -3.21
CA ILE A 296 2.45 -3.22 -2.74
C ILE A 296 2.99 -2.13 -3.67
N VAL A 297 2.07 -1.32 -4.20
CA VAL A 297 2.35 -0.12 -4.99
C VAL A 297 1.98 1.10 -4.16
N SER A 298 2.93 2.01 -3.93
CA SER A 298 2.66 3.21 -3.13
C SER A 298 1.76 4.18 -3.91
N TRP A 299 0.94 4.96 -3.21
CA TRP A 299 0.11 5.98 -3.86
C TRP A 299 0.93 7.01 -4.65
N MET A 300 2.16 7.32 -4.19
CA MET A 300 3.08 8.23 -4.86
C MET A 300 3.55 7.67 -6.20
N GLN A 301 3.76 6.35 -6.29
CA GLN A 301 4.12 5.70 -7.56
C GLN A 301 2.97 5.79 -8.56
N VAL A 302 1.73 5.62 -8.10
CA VAL A 302 0.54 5.77 -8.96
C VAL A 302 0.33 7.25 -9.34
N LEU A 303 0.60 8.20 -8.45
CA LEU A 303 0.57 9.63 -8.75
C LEU A 303 1.61 10.00 -9.81
N ARG A 304 2.85 9.52 -9.68
CA ARG A 304 3.93 9.80 -10.63
C ARG A 304 3.64 9.20 -12.00
N LEU A 305 3.10 7.98 -12.04
CA LEU A 305 2.54 7.39 -13.27
C LEU A 305 1.43 8.27 -13.87
N ASN A 306 0.52 8.78 -13.04
CA ASN A 306 -0.56 9.65 -13.50
C ASN A 306 -0.02 10.94 -14.13
N ARG A 307 0.92 11.63 -13.45
CA ARG A 307 1.56 12.86 -13.93
C ARG A 307 2.24 12.68 -15.28
N VAL A 308 3.00 11.60 -15.47
CA VAL A 308 3.65 11.36 -16.78
C VAL A 308 2.63 11.02 -17.87
N ASN A 309 1.57 10.26 -17.55
CA ASN A 309 0.52 9.97 -18.53
C ASN A 309 -0.24 11.24 -18.94
N GLU A 310 -0.51 12.15 -18.00
CA GLU A 310 -1.11 13.46 -18.27
C GLU A 310 -0.16 14.33 -19.13
N ASP A 311 1.12 14.41 -18.75
CA ASP A 311 2.12 15.20 -19.48
C ASP A 311 2.30 14.72 -20.93
N ILE A 312 2.37 13.40 -21.14
CA ILE A 312 2.42 12.79 -22.49
C ILE A 312 1.14 13.09 -23.26
N LYS A 313 -0.03 13.00 -22.63
CA LYS A 313 -1.31 13.22 -23.29
C LYS A 313 -1.48 14.68 -23.74
N ASP A 314 -1.02 15.63 -22.94
CA ASP A 314 -1.17 17.06 -23.20
C ASP A 314 -0.15 17.59 -24.20
N HIS A 315 1.07 17.05 -24.22
CA HIS A 315 2.19 17.61 -25.00
C HIS A 315 2.73 16.66 -26.09
N GLY A 316 2.26 15.40 -26.14
CA GLY A 316 2.84 14.33 -26.95
C GLY A 316 4.21 13.89 -26.43
N ALA A 317 4.72 12.74 -26.87
CA ALA A 317 6.07 12.33 -26.51
C ALA A 317 6.77 11.69 -27.70
N ALA A 318 8.02 12.07 -27.98
CA ALA A 318 8.73 11.64 -29.18
C ALA A 318 8.92 10.11 -29.27
N MET A 319 8.89 9.43 -28.11
CA MET A 319 9.01 7.98 -28.00
C MET A 319 7.66 7.24 -27.95
N PHE A 320 6.54 7.96 -28.01
CA PHE A 320 5.19 7.41 -27.98
C PHE A 320 4.47 7.80 -29.28
N PRO A 321 3.95 6.85 -30.06
CA PRO A 321 3.14 7.20 -31.22
C PRO A 321 1.87 7.96 -30.83
N ASP A 322 1.49 8.94 -31.64
CA ASP A 322 0.34 9.79 -31.39
C ASP A 322 -0.98 8.99 -31.31
N GLU A 323 -1.05 7.84 -31.98
CA GLU A 323 -2.21 6.94 -31.97
C GLU A 323 -2.46 6.29 -30.59
N LEU A 324 -1.44 6.27 -29.72
CA LEU A 324 -1.51 5.70 -28.38
C LEU A 324 -1.93 6.73 -27.33
N LEU A 325 -1.82 8.02 -27.61
CA LEU A 325 -2.20 9.10 -26.67
C LEU A 325 -3.67 9.02 -26.19
N PRO A 326 -4.66 8.72 -27.06
CA PRO A 326 -6.05 8.58 -26.63
C PRO A 326 -6.28 7.39 -25.71
N LEU A 327 -5.38 6.41 -25.70
CA LEU A 327 -5.45 5.19 -24.90
C LEU A 327 -4.78 5.35 -23.53
N LEU A 328 -4.08 6.46 -23.30
CA LEU A 328 -3.49 6.76 -22.00
C LEU A 328 -4.58 7.07 -20.97
N GLU A 329 -4.52 6.28 -19.91
CA GLU A 329 -5.44 6.34 -18.78
C GLU A 329 -4.75 6.94 -17.56
N TYR A 330 -5.55 7.44 -16.63
CA TYR A 330 -5.11 8.02 -15.36
C TYR A 330 -6.16 7.83 -14.27
N MET A 331 -5.76 7.92 -13.00
CA MET A 331 -6.74 7.99 -11.92
C MET A 331 -7.61 9.24 -12.08
N PRO A 332 -8.87 9.22 -11.61
CA PRO A 332 -9.73 10.40 -11.63
C PRO A 332 -9.03 11.62 -11.05
N LEU A 333 -8.97 12.73 -11.79
CA LEU A 333 -8.24 13.94 -11.40
C LEU A 333 -8.70 14.49 -10.05
N GLY A 334 -10.00 14.40 -9.74
CA GLY A 334 -10.53 14.77 -8.43
C GLY A 334 -9.94 13.96 -7.28
N SER A 335 -9.72 12.65 -7.49
CA SER A 335 -9.05 11.80 -6.50
C SER A 335 -7.58 12.17 -6.34
N VAL A 336 -6.87 12.42 -7.45
CA VAL A 336 -5.48 12.90 -7.42
C VAL A 336 -5.36 14.17 -6.58
N TYR A 337 -6.18 15.17 -6.87
CA TYR A 337 -6.20 16.42 -6.13
C TYR A 337 -6.49 16.21 -4.64
N THR A 338 -7.41 15.31 -4.29
CA THR A 338 -7.70 14.98 -2.89
C THR A 338 -6.50 14.35 -2.18
N PHE A 339 -5.79 13.40 -2.80
CA PHE A 339 -4.56 12.83 -2.24
C PHE A 339 -3.50 13.91 -1.98
N LEU A 340 -3.26 14.78 -2.98
CA LEU A 340 -2.30 15.87 -2.89
C LEU A 340 -2.65 16.85 -1.77
N LYS A 341 -3.91 17.30 -1.73
CA LYS A 341 -4.41 18.24 -0.72
C LYS A 341 -4.27 17.68 0.69
N GLU A 342 -4.66 16.42 0.91
CA GLU A 342 -4.56 15.79 2.22
C GLU A 342 -3.10 15.55 2.63
N PHE A 343 -2.22 15.22 1.68
CA PHE A 343 -0.79 15.11 1.93
C PHE A 343 -0.17 16.45 2.35
N ASP A 344 -0.42 17.53 1.59
CA ASP A 344 0.08 18.87 1.91
C ASP A 344 -0.42 19.38 3.25
N MET A 345 -1.70 19.15 3.54
CA MET A 345 -2.31 19.51 4.82
C MET A 345 -1.57 18.85 5.98
N ARG A 346 -1.20 17.56 5.86
CA ARG A 346 -0.44 16.85 6.89
C ARG A 346 0.98 17.35 7.06
N GLN A 347 1.71 17.59 5.97
CA GLN A 347 3.08 18.10 6.06
C GLN A 347 3.12 19.43 6.83
N ARG A 348 2.14 20.32 6.58
CA ARG A 348 1.98 21.58 7.32
C ARG A 348 1.70 21.36 8.81
N MET A 349 0.90 20.36 9.16
CA MET A 349 0.61 20.01 10.57
C MET A 349 1.80 19.36 11.28
N GLU A 350 2.58 18.54 10.59
CA GLU A 350 3.78 17.86 11.13
C GLU A 350 5.01 18.79 11.20
N GLY A 351 4.89 20.05 10.80
CA GLY A 351 5.98 21.04 10.86
C GLY A 351 7.09 20.82 9.82
N ASN A 352 6.86 19.96 8.83
CA ASN A 352 7.78 19.69 7.74
C ASN A 352 7.55 20.69 6.59
N THR A 353 8.64 21.18 6.00
CA THR A 353 8.58 21.96 4.75
C THR A 353 7.94 21.10 3.65
N PRO A 354 7.02 21.64 2.82
CA PRO A 354 6.43 20.91 1.72
C PRO A 354 7.50 20.60 0.67
N ALA A 355 8.12 19.44 0.81
CA ALA A 355 8.62 18.66 -0.30
C ALA A 355 7.78 17.39 -0.28
N MET A 356 7.31 16.93 -1.44
CA MET A 356 6.52 15.70 -1.59
C MET A 356 7.13 14.43 -0.94
N LEU A 357 8.35 14.50 -0.37
CA LEU A 357 9.22 13.35 -0.18
C LEU A 357 10.09 13.40 1.10
N THR A 358 9.61 13.91 2.24
CA THR A 358 10.17 13.51 3.54
C THR A 358 9.71 12.11 3.94
N THR A 359 9.99 11.13 3.10
CA THR A 359 10.17 9.73 3.51
C THR A 359 11.14 8.97 2.60
N THR A 360 12.10 9.65 1.97
CA THR A 360 13.27 9.00 1.35
C THR A 360 14.61 9.72 1.55
N SER A 361 14.67 10.85 2.23
CA SER A 361 15.96 11.47 2.57
C SER A 361 15.94 12.21 3.90
N SER A 362 16.88 11.84 4.78
CA SER A 362 17.39 12.56 5.98
C SER A 362 17.02 11.98 7.34
N ILE A 363 17.72 10.91 7.75
CA ILE A 363 18.18 10.80 9.15
C ILE A 363 19.68 11.09 9.12
N ARG A 364 20.04 12.36 9.32
CA ARG A 364 21.38 12.70 9.82
C ARG A 364 21.36 12.36 11.30
N SER A 365 22.15 11.36 11.66
CA SER A 365 22.60 11.09 13.01
C SER A 365 23.32 12.32 13.55
N SER A 366 22.66 13.07 14.43
CA SER A 366 23.35 13.96 15.36
C SER A 366 23.36 13.28 16.73
N GLU A 367 24.43 12.53 16.99
CA GLU A 367 24.80 12.19 18.35
C GLU A 367 25.15 13.48 19.10
N SER A 368 24.38 13.76 20.12
CA SER A 368 24.74 14.64 21.21
C SER A 368 25.91 14.02 21.98
N THR A 369 27.09 14.63 21.92
CA THR A 369 28.09 14.46 22.98
C THR A 369 28.14 15.75 23.78
N THR A 370 27.46 15.72 24.93
CA THR A 370 27.64 16.69 26.01
C THR A 370 28.97 16.45 26.72
N GLY A 371 29.74 17.53 26.90
CA GLY A 371 30.54 17.76 28.10
C GLY A 371 32.01 17.33 28.03
N GLY A 372 32.91 18.30 28.16
CA GLY A 372 34.32 18.01 28.42
C GLY A 372 35.25 19.22 28.25
N SER A 373 35.31 20.05 29.27
CA SER A 373 36.29 21.11 29.52
C SER A 373 37.74 20.79 29.08
N GLY A 374 38.47 21.78 28.55
CA GLY A 374 39.93 21.67 28.45
C GLY A 374 40.64 22.83 27.75
N ARG A 375 41.19 23.76 28.53
CA ARG A 375 42.13 24.83 28.14
C ARG A 375 43.42 24.35 27.45
N ARG A 376 44.09 25.32 26.80
CA ARG A 376 45.50 25.42 26.33
C ARG A 376 45.68 24.96 24.88
N GLY A 377 46.38 25.64 23.98
CA GLY A 377 47.18 26.87 24.02
C GLY A 377 48.11 26.91 22.80
N TYR A 378 48.45 28.13 22.36
CA TYR A 378 49.68 28.53 21.66
C TYR A 378 49.96 28.14 20.19
N LYS A 379 50.08 29.22 19.39
CA LYS A 379 51.12 29.61 18.41
C LYS A 379 51.51 28.66 17.27
N GLY A 380 51.54 29.27 16.09
CA GLY A 380 52.23 28.86 14.87
C GLY A 380 51.78 29.76 13.74
#